data_AF-J3GY54-F1
#
_entry.id   AF-J3GY54-F1
#
_cell.length_a   1.000
_cell.length_b   1.000
_cell.length_c   1.000
_cell.angle_alpha   90.00
_cell.angle_beta   90.00
_cell.angle_gamma   90.00
#
_symmetry.space_group_name_H-M   'P 1'
#
loop_
_entity.id
_entity.type
_entity.pdbx_description
1 polymer ?
#
loop_
_entity_poly.entity_id
_entity_poly.type
_entity_poly.pdbx_seq_one_letter_code
_entity_poly.pdbx_strand_id
1 'polypeptide(L)'
;MPELKNFVAVDWRSGRDRCYFFFKDDDTYSRYNNSEGSVASSHPTAVTQDNWGEFHPHAQDLCFGFSTDRIVGTNRLELDADILWLFYYDEKTPMVCEYDQDADTPFSFTPVSESIWSMLLPYFDDIIAGTFWQRPFRSSGQTIFKFILKNGKYLELDWHSKKLVLGDIKYTTWPRLGPYVDDIITAVQIHASVTDSYLYIFLSDNKYLKYNIDKNILEGEARDVDEGWPGLTHN
;
A
#
# COMPACT_ATOMS: atom_id res chain seq x y z
N MET A 1 -2.97 -24.41 7.24
CA MET A 1 -3.22 -23.07 6.68
C MET A 1 -2.07 -22.80 5.75
N PRO A 2 -2.33 -22.42 4.50
CA PRO A 2 -1.28 -21.98 3.61
C PRO A 2 -0.68 -20.70 4.13
N GLU A 3 0.62 -20.58 3.89
CA GLU A 3 1.43 -19.45 4.30
C GLU A 3 1.25 -18.31 3.29
N LEU A 4 0.84 -17.16 3.77
CA LEU A 4 0.82 -15.91 3.02
C LEU A 4 2.26 -15.54 2.69
N LYS A 5 2.57 -15.58 1.41
CA LYS A 5 3.87 -15.22 0.85
C LYS A 5 3.64 -14.52 -0.48
N ASN A 6 4.58 -13.65 -0.85
CA ASN A 6 4.60 -12.99 -2.16
C ASN A 6 3.26 -12.36 -2.59
N PHE A 7 2.74 -11.47 -1.74
CA PHE A 7 1.52 -10.73 -2.03
C PHE A 7 1.70 -9.24 -1.74
N VAL A 8 0.89 -8.41 -2.39
CA VAL A 8 0.88 -6.96 -2.20
C VAL A 8 -0.49 -6.54 -1.70
N ALA A 9 -0.52 -5.77 -0.61
CA ALA A 9 -1.75 -5.21 -0.08
C ALA A 9 -1.86 -3.73 -0.47
N VAL A 10 -3.03 -3.30 -0.95
CA VAL A 10 -3.30 -1.90 -1.31
C VAL A 10 -4.63 -1.41 -0.74
N ASP A 11 -4.68 -0.12 -0.45
CA ASP A 11 -5.86 0.59 0.04
C ASP A 11 -6.82 0.87 -1.13
N TRP A 12 -8.11 0.94 -0.83
CA TRP A 12 -9.14 1.39 -1.74
C TRP A 12 -10.09 2.33 -1.03
N ARG A 13 -10.04 3.59 -1.46
CA ARG A 13 -10.66 4.74 -0.80
C ARG A 13 -11.96 5.16 -1.48
N SER A 14 -12.08 4.90 -2.79
CA SER A 14 -13.32 5.22 -3.50
C SER A 14 -14.48 4.33 -3.05
N GLY A 15 -15.60 4.96 -2.72
CA GLY A 15 -16.81 4.29 -2.29
C GLY A 15 -16.71 3.72 -0.86
N ARG A 16 -16.84 2.40 -0.70
CA ARG A 16 -16.68 1.75 0.60
C ARG A 16 -15.22 1.36 0.79
N ASP A 17 -14.64 1.77 1.92
CA ASP A 17 -13.26 1.42 2.28
C ASP A 17 -13.04 -0.09 2.16
N ARG A 18 -12.03 -0.45 1.37
CA ARG A 18 -11.62 -1.84 1.12
C ARG A 18 -10.12 -1.96 1.16
N CYS A 19 -9.65 -3.19 1.27
CA CYS A 19 -8.27 -3.54 1.00
C CYS A 19 -8.24 -4.61 -0.07
N TYR A 20 -7.31 -4.49 -1.01
CA TYR A 20 -7.07 -5.48 -2.05
C TYR A 20 -5.75 -6.17 -1.79
N PHE A 21 -5.74 -7.48 -1.97
CA PHE A 21 -4.59 -8.35 -1.73
C PHE A 21 -4.29 -9.10 -3.02
N PHE A 22 -3.21 -8.74 -3.71
CA PHE A 22 -2.77 -9.40 -4.94
C PHE A 22 -1.83 -10.54 -4.60
N PHE A 23 -2.22 -11.77 -4.92
CA PHE A 23 -1.41 -12.98 -4.78
C PHE A 23 -0.69 -13.24 -6.09
N LYS A 24 0.62 -13.00 -6.09
CA LYS A 24 1.39 -12.97 -7.34
C LYS A 24 1.68 -14.37 -7.88
N ASP A 25 1.75 -15.36 -7.00
CA ASP A 25 2.07 -16.76 -7.34
C ASP A 25 0.98 -17.41 -8.21
N ASP A 26 -0.29 -17.01 -8.08
CA ASP A 26 -1.43 -17.61 -8.77
C ASP A 26 -2.24 -16.63 -9.63
N ASP A 27 -1.77 -15.38 -9.74
CA ASP A 27 -2.42 -14.29 -10.47
C ASP A 27 -3.87 -14.05 -10.02
N THR A 28 -4.08 -14.11 -8.70
CA THR A 28 -5.38 -13.85 -8.09
C THR A 28 -5.34 -12.62 -7.19
N TYR A 29 -6.51 -12.13 -6.82
CA TYR A 29 -6.63 -11.15 -5.76
C TYR A 29 -7.79 -11.46 -4.81
N SER A 30 -7.68 -11.00 -3.57
CA SER A 30 -8.77 -10.93 -2.60
C SER A 30 -9.20 -9.50 -2.34
N ARG A 31 -10.49 -9.33 -2.03
CA ARG A 31 -11.07 -8.04 -1.66
C ARG A 31 -11.65 -8.12 -0.26
N TYR A 32 -11.01 -7.46 0.68
CA TYR A 32 -11.46 -7.32 2.06
C TYR A 32 -12.36 -6.10 2.20
N ASN A 33 -13.51 -6.30 2.83
CA ASN A 33 -14.47 -5.23 3.09
C ASN A 33 -14.32 -4.75 4.53
N ASN A 34 -13.83 -3.52 4.71
CA ASN A 34 -13.55 -2.97 6.04
C ASN A 34 -14.82 -2.86 6.90
N SER A 35 -15.98 -2.64 6.29
CA SER A 35 -17.27 -2.55 6.99
C SER A 35 -17.85 -3.91 7.40
N GLU A 36 -17.58 -4.97 6.63
CA GLU A 36 -18.05 -6.33 6.92
C GLU A 36 -17.03 -7.15 7.72
N GLY A 37 -15.78 -6.68 7.79
CA GLY A 37 -14.72 -7.34 8.54
C GLY A 37 -14.34 -8.71 7.97
N SER A 38 -14.48 -8.92 6.66
CA SER A 38 -14.16 -10.19 6.01
C SER A 38 -13.83 -10.03 4.52
N VAL A 39 -13.14 -11.04 3.97
CA VAL A 39 -12.96 -11.19 2.52
C VAL A 39 -14.28 -11.62 1.88
N ALA A 40 -14.62 -11.00 0.74
CA ALA A 40 -15.82 -11.35 0.00
C ALA A 40 -15.78 -12.82 -0.47
N SER A 41 -16.88 -13.56 -0.33
CA SER A 41 -16.94 -15.01 -0.57
C SER A 41 -16.61 -15.48 -1.99
N SER A 42 -16.61 -14.57 -2.97
CA SER A 42 -16.20 -14.84 -4.35
C SER A 42 -14.69 -14.69 -4.57
N HIS A 43 -13.90 -14.53 -3.50
CA HIS A 43 -12.45 -14.31 -3.55
C HIS A 43 -11.69 -15.43 -2.80
N PRO A 44 -10.46 -15.75 -3.23
CA PRO A 44 -9.69 -15.07 -4.27
C PRO A 44 -10.25 -15.37 -5.66
N THR A 45 -10.05 -14.45 -6.59
CA THR A 45 -10.43 -14.62 -8.00
C THR A 45 -9.29 -14.17 -8.89
N ALA A 46 -9.24 -14.71 -10.11
CA ALA A 46 -8.25 -14.34 -11.11
C ALA A 46 -8.26 -12.82 -11.39
N VAL A 47 -7.07 -12.25 -11.58
CA VAL A 47 -6.88 -10.93 -12.16
C VAL A 47 -7.15 -11.05 -13.67
N THR A 48 -8.08 -10.25 -14.20
CA THR A 48 -8.47 -10.29 -15.61
C THR A 48 -8.66 -8.88 -16.16
N GLN A 49 -8.70 -8.75 -17.48
CA GLN A 49 -9.02 -7.47 -18.13
C GLN A 49 -10.37 -6.91 -17.68
N ASP A 50 -11.33 -7.75 -17.33
CA ASP A 50 -12.66 -7.32 -16.88
C ASP A 50 -12.65 -6.67 -15.49
N ASN A 51 -11.69 -7.00 -14.62
CA ASN A 51 -11.65 -6.50 -13.23
C ASN A 51 -10.47 -5.57 -12.91
N TRP A 52 -9.39 -5.61 -13.69
CA TRP A 52 -8.23 -4.71 -13.53
C TRP A 52 -7.85 -3.98 -14.82
N GLY A 53 -8.68 -4.07 -15.87
CA GLY A 53 -8.47 -3.36 -17.13
C GLY A 53 -7.13 -3.71 -17.76
N GLU A 54 -6.49 -2.71 -18.36
CA GLU A 54 -5.16 -2.83 -18.97
C GLU A 54 -4.04 -3.07 -17.95
N PHE A 55 -4.29 -2.99 -16.63
CA PHE A 55 -3.28 -3.33 -15.61
C PHE A 55 -3.18 -4.84 -15.37
N HIS A 56 -4.18 -5.65 -15.78
CA HIS A 56 -4.19 -7.08 -15.49
C HIS A 56 -2.92 -7.86 -15.88
N PRO A 57 -2.24 -7.62 -17.02
CA PRO A 57 -1.07 -8.44 -17.39
C PRO A 57 0.16 -8.12 -16.53
N HIS A 58 0.10 -7.09 -15.69
CA HIS A 58 1.19 -6.60 -14.85
C HIS A 58 1.03 -6.97 -13.37
N ALA A 59 -0.10 -7.57 -12.98
CA ALA A 59 -0.42 -7.82 -11.58
C ALA A 59 0.58 -8.77 -10.89
N GLN A 60 1.08 -9.79 -11.61
CA GLN A 60 2.10 -10.70 -11.07
C GLN A 60 3.46 -10.03 -10.83
N ASP A 61 3.75 -8.92 -11.53
CA ASP A 61 5.00 -8.15 -11.39
C ASP A 61 4.85 -6.97 -10.42
N LEU A 62 3.69 -6.84 -9.76
CA LEU A 62 3.45 -5.81 -8.75
C LEU A 62 4.46 -5.94 -7.60
N CYS A 63 5.11 -4.82 -7.27
CA CYS A 63 6.12 -4.72 -6.22
C CYS A 63 5.54 -4.12 -4.95
N PHE A 64 4.84 -2.99 -5.08
CA PHE A 64 4.15 -2.33 -3.97
C PHE A 64 3.08 -1.37 -4.51
N GLY A 65 2.19 -0.90 -3.65
CA GLY A 65 1.24 0.15 -4.00
C GLY A 65 0.75 0.91 -2.79
N PHE A 66 0.12 2.06 -3.03
CA PHE A 66 -0.53 2.87 -2.01
C PHE A 66 -1.50 3.85 -2.65
N SER A 67 -2.46 4.31 -1.87
CA SER A 67 -3.47 5.25 -2.35
C SER A 67 -3.23 6.66 -1.84
N THR A 68 -3.57 7.62 -2.69
CA THR A 68 -3.56 9.05 -2.38
C THR A 68 -4.92 9.64 -2.73
N ASP A 69 -5.36 10.65 -1.98
CA ASP A 69 -6.30 11.61 -2.56
C ASP A 69 -5.50 12.51 -3.52
N ARG A 70 -6.19 13.42 -4.21
CA ARG A 70 -5.55 14.36 -5.14
C ARG A 70 -4.20 14.89 -4.61
N ILE A 71 -3.13 14.41 -5.23
CA ILE A 71 -1.78 14.87 -4.93
C ILE A 71 -1.65 16.31 -5.43
N VAL A 72 -1.35 17.23 -4.51
CA VAL A 72 -1.17 18.66 -4.78
C VAL A 72 -0.20 18.86 -5.95
N GLY A 73 -0.72 19.35 -7.07
CA GLY A 73 0.06 19.78 -8.24
C GLY A 73 -0.36 19.21 -9.60
N THR A 74 -1.27 18.22 -9.66
CA THR A 74 -1.78 17.71 -10.93
C THR A 74 -3.23 18.17 -11.16
N ASN A 75 -3.51 18.67 -12.38
CA ASN A 75 -4.86 18.92 -12.88
C ASN A 75 -5.35 17.71 -13.69
N ARG A 76 -4.88 16.50 -13.35
CA ARG A 76 -4.99 15.32 -14.20
C ARG A 76 -6.32 14.56 -14.04
N LEU A 77 -6.92 14.64 -12.85
CA LEU A 77 -8.22 14.04 -12.51
C LEU A 77 -9.12 15.07 -11.81
N GLU A 78 -10.39 14.72 -11.60
CA GLU A 78 -11.37 15.58 -10.93
C GLU A 78 -10.92 16.00 -9.52
N LEU A 79 -11.57 17.02 -8.95
CA LEU A 79 -11.11 17.68 -7.72
C LEU A 79 -10.99 16.75 -6.51
N ASP A 80 -11.74 15.65 -6.48
CA ASP A 80 -11.86 14.71 -5.37
C ASP A 80 -11.35 13.29 -5.73
N ALA A 81 -10.49 13.16 -6.74
CA ALA A 81 -10.08 11.86 -7.24
C ALA A 81 -9.28 11.03 -6.22
N ASP A 82 -9.73 9.79 -6.00
CA ASP A 82 -8.99 8.77 -5.26
C ASP A 82 -8.09 7.98 -6.23
N ILE A 83 -6.78 8.04 -5.99
CA ILE A 83 -5.76 7.48 -6.89
C ILE A 83 -5.06 6.32 -6.21
N LEU A 84 -4.99 5.19 -6.90
CA LEU A 84 -4.14 4.07 -6.54
C LEU A 84 -2.87 4.10 -7.40
N TRP A 85 -1.71 4.07 -6.74
CA TRP A 85 -0.42 3.94 -7.41
C TRP A 85 0.07 2.51 -7.31
N LEU A 86 0.23 1.85 -8.45
CA LEU A 86 0.70 0.46 -8.54
C LEU A 86 2.10 0.46 -9.16
N PHE A 87 3.10 0.05 -8.40
CA PHE A 87 4.50 0.04 -8.82
C PHE A 87 4.91 -1.38 -9.17
N TYR A 88 5.36 -1.60 -10.40
CA TYR A 88 5.59 -2.93 -10.95
C TYR A 88 6.78 -2.94 -11.91
N TYR A 89 7.23 -4.13 -12.31
CA TYR A 89 8.18 -4.27 -13.42
C TYR A 89 7.45 -4.55 -14.72
N ASP A 90 7.80 -3.81 -15.77
CA ASP A 90 7.59 -4.25 -17.14
C ASP A 90 8.94 -4.69 -17.71
N GLU A 91 9.12 -6.01 -17.79
CA GLU A 91 10.41 -6.68 -17.98
C GLU A 91 11.48 -6.24 -16.96
N LYS A 92 12.29 -5.23 -17.30
CA LYS A 92 13.37 -4.68 -16.48
C LYS A 92 13.15 -3.23 -16.10
N THR A 93 12.05 -2.64 -16.57
CA THR A 93 11.75 -1.23 -16.37
C THR A 93 10.85 -1.10 -15.15
N PRO A 94 11.27 -0.39 -14.09
CA PRO A 94 10.36 0.01 -13.03
C PRO A 94 9.29 0.93 -13.61
N MET A 95 8.03 0.52 -13.50
CA MET A 95 6.86 1.22 -13.98
C MET A 95 5.96 1.62 -12.80
N VAL A 96 5.15 2.64 -13.03
CA VAL A 96 4.03 2.99 -12.15
C VAL A 96 2.77 3.15 -12.97
N CYS A 97 1.70 2.50 -12.52
CA CYS A 97 0.34 2.71 -12.99
C CYS A 97 -0.34 3.74 -12.07
N GLU A 98 -0.81 4.84 -12.66
CA GLU A 98 -1.81 5.71 -12.04
C GLU A 98 -3.17 5.06 -12.31
N TYR A 99 -3.87 4.63 -11.26
CA TYR A 99 -5.16 3.97 -11.37
C TYR A 99 -6.23 4.83 -10.69
N ASP A 100 -7.29 5.16 -11.44
CA ASP A 100 -8.41 5.96 -10.96
C ASP A 100 -9.40 5.04 -10.23
N GLN A 101 -9.49 5.19 -8.90
CA GLN A 101 -10.37 4.35 -8.09
C GLN A 101 -11.85 4.73 -8.25
N ASP A 102 -12.16 5.97 -8.66
CA ASP A 102 -13.53 6.44 -8.85
C ASP A 102 -14.13 5.91 -10.15
N ALA A 103 -13.32 5.90 -11.20
CA ALA A 103 -13.68 5.33 -12.49
C ALA A 103 -13.41 3.81 -12.60
N ASP A 104 -12.73 3.22 -11.61
CA ASP A 104 -12.33 1.81 -11.57
C ASP A 104 -11.56 1.41 -12.85
N THR A 105 -10.57 2.22 -13.23
CA THR A 105 -9.79 2.02 -14.47
C THR A 105 -8.33 2.49 -14.32
N PRO A 106 -7.37 1.80 -14.98
CA PRO A 106 -6.04 2.36 -15.18
C PRO A 106 -6.13 3.68 -15.96
N PHE A 107 -5.39 4.68 -15.51
CA PHE A 107 -5.31 6.01 -16.14
C PHE A 107 -4.03 6.18 -16.95
N SER A 108 -2.88 5.74 -16.42
CA SER A 108 -1.62 5.82 -17.16
C SER A 108 -0.60 4.77 -16.72
N PHE A 109 0.32 4.43 -17.61
CA PHE A 109 1.46 3.55 -17.35
C PHE A 109 2.73 4.30 -17.73
N THR A 110 3.58 4.61 -16.76
CA THR A 110 4.76 5.46 -16.98
C THR A 110 6.00 4.84 -16.32
N PRO A 111 7.18 4.87 -16.96
CA PRO A 111 8.43 4.54 -16.27
C PRO A 111 8.56 5.37 -15.00
N VAL A 112 8.98 4.75 -13.89
CA VAL A 112 9.12 5.47 -12.61
C VAL A 112 10.04 6.68 -12.77
N SER A 113 11.10 6.57 -13.57
CA SER A 113 12.03 7.65 -13.93
C SER A 113 11.38 8.89 -14.55
N GLU A 114 10.26 8.73 -15.23
CA GLU A 114 9.53 9.79 -15.94
C GLU A 114 8.26 10.23 -15.18
N SER A 115 7.92 9.52 -14.10
CA SER A 115 6.75 9.79 -13.28
C SER A 115 7.01 10.85 -12.21
N ILE A 116 5.94 11.27 -11.54
CA ILE A 116 6.01 12.12 -10.35
C ILE A 116 6.72 11.44 -9.16
N TRP A 117 6.94 10.13 -9.25
CA TRP A 117 7.58 9.28 -8.25
C TRP A 117 9.04 8.94 -8.56
N SER A 118 9.66 9.61 -9.54
CA SER A 118 11.03 9.34 -9.99
C SER A 118 12.09 9.34 -8.88
N MET A 119 11.87 10.07 -7.79
CA MET A 119 12.76 10.06 -6.62
C MET A 119 12.78 8.73 -5.85
N LEU A 120 11.79 7.86 -6.03
CA LEU A 120 11.76 6.52 -5.44
C LEU A 120 12.63 5.53 -6.21
N LEU A 121 12.99 5.84 -7.46
CA LEU A 121 13.71 4.94 -8.36
C LEU A 121 14.98 4.32 -7.76
N PRO A 122 15.86 5.06 -7.04
CA PRO A 122 17.06 4.48 -6.44
C PRO A 122 16.79 3.44 -5.34
N TYR A 123 15.56 3.39 -4.83
CA TYR A 123 15.13 2.51 -3.75
C TYR A 123 14.03 1.55 -4.20
N PHE A 124 13.66 1.57 -5.48
CA PHE A 124 12.48 0.86 -5.99
C PHE A 124 12.51 -0.61 -5.62
N ASP A 125 13.65 -1.26 -5.86
CA ASP A 125 13.87 -2.66 -5.51
C ASP A 125 13.60 -2.91 -4.03
N ASP A 126 13.96 -1.97 -3.16
CA ASP A 126 13.93 -2.08 -1.70
C ASP A 126 12.58 -1.77 -1.05
N ILE A 127 11.64 -1.14 -1.75
CA ILE A 127 10.36 -0.76 -1.14
C ILE A 127 9.44 -1.97 -1.00
N ILE A 128 8.95 -2.19 0.22
CA ILE A 128 7.97 -3.24 0.56
C ILE A 128 6.55 -2.69 0.57
N ALA A 129 6.37 -1.48 1.12
CA ALA A 129 5.06 -0.85 1.24
C ALA A 129 5.20 0.67 1.25
N GLY A 130 4.26 1.35 0.59
CA GLY A 130 4.09 2.80 0.67
C GLY A 130 2.90 3.17 1.55
N THR A 131 2.92 4.37 2.14
CA THR A 131 1.81 4.85 2.97
C THR A 131 1.73 6.36 2.91
N PHE A 132 0.49 6.86 2.80
CA PHE A 132 0.21 8.28 2.97
C PHE A 132 0.15 8.62 4.46
N TRP A 133 1.28 9.10 4.99
CA TRP A 133 1.48 9.26 6.42
C TRP A 133 0.76 10.47 7.01
N GLN A 134 0.88 11.63 6.36
CA GLN A 134 0.34 12.87 6.89
C GLN A 134 -0.24 13.71 5.76
N ARG A 135 -1.53 14.02 5.89
CA ARG A 135 -2.22 15.01 5.07
C ARG A 135 -2.18 16.37 5.79
N PRO A 136 -1.95 17.47 5.07
CA PRO A 136 -2.06 18.78 5.69
C PRO A 136 -3.53 19.08 6.00
N PHE A 137 -3.83 19.53 7.22
CA PHE A 137 -5.13 20.14 7.51
C PHE A 137 -5.14 21.56 6.90
N ARG A 138 -5.79 21.73 5.74
CA ARG A 138 -5.79 22.95 4.90
C ARG A 138 -4.47 23.16 4.15
N SER A 139 -4.37 24.23 3.35
CA SER A 139 -3.23 24.56 2.47
C SER A 139 -1.89 24.88 3.18
N SER A 140 -1.80 24.64 4.49
CA SER A 140 -0.59 24.86 5.29
C SER A 140 -0.25 23.57 6.04
N GLY A 141 0.69 22.79 5.52
CA GLY A 141 1.20 21.61 6.19
C GLY A 141 2.10 20.78 5.28
N GLN A 142 2.75 19.78 5.86
CA GLN A 142 3.52 18.81 5.09
C GLN A 142 2.61 17.70 4.60
N THR A 143 2.81 17.30 3.35
CA THR A 143 2.26 16.08 2.77
C THR A 143 3.38 15.04 2.87
N ILE A 144 3.27 14.13 3.82
CA ILE A 144 4.30 13.13 4.10
C ILE A 144 3.88 11.78 3.56
N PHE A 145 4.76 11.17 2.76
CA PHE A 145 4.71 9.75 2.43
C PHE A 145 5.81 9.02 3.21
N LYS A 146 5.51 7.81 3.68
CA LYS A 146 6.52 6.91 4.23
C LYS A 146 6.53 5.61 3.46
N PHE A 147 7.72 5.04 3.33
CA PHE A 147 7.93 3.76 2.66
C PHE A 147 8.75 2.86 3.58
N ILE A 148 8.28 1.64 3.80
CA ILE A 148 9.05 0.61 4.51
C ILE A 148 9.94 -0.08 3.47
N LEU A 149 11.24 -0.18 3.77
CA LEU A 149 12.20 -0.83 2.90
C LEU A 149 12.62 -2.17 3.50
N LYS A 150 13.06 -3.11 2.64
CA LYS A 150 13.82 -4.28 3.11
C LYS A 150 15.06 -3.83 3.88
N ASN A 151 15.49 -4.65 4.82
CA ASN A 151 16.66 -4.43 5.68
C ASN A 151 16.45 -3.41 6.82
N GLY A 152 15.23 -3.28 7.33
CA GLY A 152 14.96 -2.45 8.51
C GLY A 152 15.17 -0.95 8.28
N LYS A 153 14.94 -0.48 7.06
CA LYS A 153 15.04 0.93 6.67
C LYS A 153 13.67 1.49 6.30
N TYR A 154 13.60 2.82 6.22
CA TYR A 154 12.43 3.51 5.70
C TYR A 154 12.83 4.75 4.92
N LEU A 155 11.95 5.18 4.01
CA LEU A 155 12.00 6.50 3.41
C LEU A 155 10.89 7.36 4.01
N GLU A 156 11.20 8.64 4.20
CA GLU A 156 10.22 9.69 4.48
C GLU A 156 10.34 10.77 3.41
N LEU A 157 9.24 11.02 2.72
CA LEU A 157 9.14 11.99 1.66
C LEU A 157 8.20 13.11 2.07
N ASP A 158 8.73 14.32 2.20
CA ASP A 158 7.92 15.53 2.18
C ASP A 158 7.69 15.95 0.72
N TRP A 159 6.44 15.81 0.27
CA TRP A 159 6.03 16.05 -1.10
C TRP A 159 6.23 17.48 -1.56
N HIS A 160 6.02 18.46 -0.67
CA HIS A 160 6.07 19.87 -1.05
C HIS A 160 7.51 20.36 -1.17
N SER A 161 8.36 20.00 -0.20
CA SER A 161 9.78 20.35 -0.25
C SER A 161 10.59 19.41 -1.15
N LYS A 162 9.99 18.31 -1.62
CA LYS A 162 10.65 17.22 -2.35
C LYS A 162 11.84 16.64 -1.58
N LYS A 163 11.82 16.76 -0.26
CA LYS A 163 12.86 16.23 0.62
C LYS A 163 12.59 14.76 0.89
N LEU A 164 13.49 13.91 0.41
CA LEU A 164 13.49 12.47 0.68
C LEU A 164 14.58 12.14 1.71
N VAL A 165 14.20 11.51 2.81
CA VAL A 165 15.10 11.10 3.89
C VAL A 165 15.10 9.58 3.99
N LEU A 166 16.28 8.97 3.90
CA LEU A 166 16.50 7.57 4.26
C LEU A 166 16.85 7.48 5.75
N GLY A 167 16.16 6.61 6.48
CA GLY A 167 16.40 6.36 7.89
C GLY A 167 16.34 4.87 8.22
N ASP A 168 16.76 4.54 9.44
CA ASP A 168 16.62 3.19 9.98
C ASP A 168 15.33 3.09 10.82
N ILE A 169 14.71 1.92 10.82
CA ILE A 169 13.61 1.56 11.71
C ILE A 169 14.20 1.31 13.11
N LYS A 170 13.97 2.26 14.03
CA LYS A 170 14.40 2.19 15.44
C LYS A 170 13.26 2.65 16.33
N TYR A 171 13.40 2.45 17.64
CA TYR A 171 12.42 2.90 18.63
C TYR A 171 12.06 4.40 18.51
N THR A 172 12.98 5.26 18.06
CA THR A 172 12.75 6.71 17.93
C THR A 172 12.06 7.12 16.62
N THR A 173 12.06 6.27 15.60
CA THR A 173 11.49 6.58 14.27
C THR A 173 10.19 5.81 14.03
N TRP A 174 10.21 4.53 14.36
CA TRP A 174 9.09 3.59 14.26
C TRP A 174 9.00 2.79 15.57
N PRO A 175 8.46 3.41 16.65
CA PRO A 175 8.38 2.80 17.96
C PRO A 175 7.82 1.37 17.92
N ARG A 176 8.63 0.44 18.45
CA ARG A 176 8.34 -1.00 18.61
C ARG A 176 8.23 -1.83 17.32
N LEU A 177 8.46 -1.26 16.14
CA LEU A 177 8.47 -2.04 14.89
C LEU A 177 9.76 -2.84 14.67
N GLY A 178 10.87 -2.39 15.27
CA GLY A 178 12.21 -2.95 15.07
C GLY A 178 12.33 -4.49 15.16
N PRO A 179 11.69 -5.18 16.10
CA PRO A 179 11.76 -6.65 16.19
C PRO A 179 11.18 -7.42 15.01
N TYR A 180 10.37 -6.78 14.17
CA TYR A 180 9.59 -7.44 13.11
C TYR A 180 10.09 -7.14 11.70
N VAL A 181 11.13 -6.32 11.55
CA VAL A 181 11.51 -5.72 10.25
C VAL A 181 11.93 -6.73 9.19
N ASP A 182 12.49 -7.86 9.60
CA ASP A 182 12.97 -8.89 8.68
C ASP A 182 11.82 -9.78 8.16
N ASP A 183 10.66 -9.70 8.80
CA ASP A 183 9.49 -10.54 8.54
C ASP A 183 8.41 -9.82 7.71
N ILE A 184 8.54 -8.52 7.45
CA ILE A 184 7.49 -7.74 6.77
C ILE A 184 7.38 -8.14 5.30
N ILE A 185 6.17 -8.57 4.88
CA ILE A 185 5.83 -8.90 3.49
C ILE A 185 5.26 -7.69 2.76
N THR A 186 4.32 -6.99 3.39
CA THR A 186 3.62 -5.84 2.82
C THR A 186 2.89 -5.08 3.93
N ALA A 187 2.27 -3.95 3.62
CA ALA A 187 1.41 -3.23 4.54
C ALA A 187 0.30 -2.49 3.79
N VAL A 188 -0.85 -2.34 4.42
CA VAL A 188 -1.98 -1.56 3.90
C VAL A 188 -2.44 -0.52 4.90
N GLN A 189 -2.67 0.68 4.42
CA GLN A 189 -3.28 1.74 5.21
C GLN A 189 -4.79 1.53 5.21
N ILE A 190 -5.41 1.59 6.39
CA ILE A 190 -6.84 1.84 6.50
C ILE A 190 -6.97 3.23 7.12
N HIS A 191 -7.48 4.14 6.30
CA HIS A 191 -7.81 5.48 6.74
C HIS A 191 -9.13 5.47 7.53
N ALA A 192 -9.21 6.29 8.57
CA ALA A 192 -10.45 6.53 9.27
C ALA A 192 -10.76 8.03 9.29
N SER A 193 -12.02 8.39 9.01
CA SER A 193 -12.45 9.80 8.95
C SER A 193 -12.67 10.43 10.33
N VAL A 194 -12.97 9.61 11.35
CA VAL A 194 -13.35 10.06 12.71
C VAL A 194 -12.49 9.48 13.84
N THR A 195 -11.68 8.47 13.56
CA THR A 195 -10.73 7.86 14.49
C THR A 195 -9.31 7.90 13.92
N ASP A 196 -8.35 7.41 14.69
CA ASP A 196 -6.99 7.22 14.19
C ASP A 196 -6.97 6.34 12.93
N SER A 197 -6.09 6.67 12.00
CA SER A 197 -5.71 5.88 10.84
C SER A 197 -4.66 4.83 11.24
N TYR A 198 -4.71 3.68 10.58
CA TYR A 198 -3.86 2.56 10.90
C TYR A 198 -3.12 2.05 9.68
N LEU A 199 -1.88 1.63 9.90
CA LEU A 199 -1.11 0.81 8.98
C LEU A 199 -1.12 -0.62 9.49
N TYR A 200 -1.70 -1.51 8.72
CA TYR A 200 -1.69 -2.94 9.00
C TYR A 200 -0.54 -3.58 8.24
N ILE A 201 0.44 -4.10 8.98
CA ILE A 201 1.69 -4.62 8.43
C ILE A 201 1.63 -6.14 8.51
N PHE A 202 1.70 -6.80 7.37
CA PHE A 202 1.64 -8.25 7.28
C PHE A 202 3.03 -8.84 7.32
N LEU A 203 3.17 -9.89 8.12
CA LEU A 203 4.42 -10.58 8.38
C LEU A 203 4.40 -11.97 7.73
N SER A 204 5.58 -12.58 7.63
CA SER A 204 5.75 -14.03 7.54
C SER A 204 4.98 -14.76 8.66
N ASP A 205 4.79 -16.07 8.48
CA ASP A 205 4.07 -16.93 9.43
C ASP A 205 2.59 -16.56 9.67
N ASN A 206 1.92 -15.96 8.67
CA ASN A 206 0.49 -15.59 8.75
C ASN A 206 0.15 -14.67 9.93
N LYS A 207 1.03 -13.70 10.22
CA LYS A 207 0.78 -12.71 11.26
C LYS A 207 0.61 -11.32 10.70
N TYR A 208 0.00 -10.45 11.49
CA TYR A 208 -0.07 -9.03 11.20
C TYR A 208 0.14 -8.18 12.45
N LEU A 209 0.58 -6.96 12.22
CA LEU A 209 0.75 -5.90 13.19
C LEU A 209 -0.25 -4.79 12.90
N LYS A 210 -0.73 -4.13 13.95
CA LYS A 210 -1.56 -2.93 13.84
C LYS A 210 -0.75 -1.72 14.32
N TYR A 211 -0.35 -0.86 13.40
CA TYR A 211 0.42 0.35 13.71
C TYR A 211 -0.48 1.58 13.64
N ASN A 212 -0.52 2.36 14.73
CA ASN A 212 -1.30 3.59 14.80
C ASN A 212 -0.50 4.75 14.18
N ILE A 213 -0.97 5.28 13.06
CA ILE A 213 -0.27 6.34 12.30
C ILE A 213 -0.29 7.64 13.10
N ASP A 214 -1.45 8.05 13.62
CA ASP A 214 -1.61 9.33 14.32
C ASP A 214 -0.83 9.40 15.63
N LYS A 215 -0.72 8.28 16.35
CA LYS A 215 0.08 8.16 17.59
C LYS A 215 1.52 7.76 17.34
N ASN A 216 1.88 7.43 16.09
CA ASN A 216 3.17 6.90 15.69
C ASN A 216 3.67 5.75 16.60
N ILE A 217 2.86 4.72 16.80
CA ILE A 217 3.22 3.59 17.67
C ILE A 217 2.53 2.29 17.26
N LEU A 218 3.26 1.17 17.39
CA LEU A 218 2.70 -0.17 17.26
C LEU A 218 1.73 -0.51 18.41
N GLU A 219 0.54 -1.01 18.07
CA GLU A 219 -0.51 -1.41 19.02
C GLU A 219 -0.46 -2.91 19.34
N GLY A 220 0.15 -3.23 20.49
CA GLY A 220 0.23 -4.60 21.00
C GLY A 220 1.26 -5.44 20.25
N GLU A 221 1.09 -6.76 20.32
CA GLU A 221 1.95 -7.74 19.67
C GLU A 221 1.35 -8.21 18.33
N ALA A 222 2.15 -8.95 17.57
CA ALA A 222 1.68 -9.64 16.36
C ALA A 222 0.50 -10.58 16.65
N ARG A 223 -0.48 -10.58 15.75
CA ARG A 223 -1.71 -11.39 15.82
C ARG A 223 -1.84 -12.26 14.59
N ASP A 224 -2.57 -13.35 14.72
CA ASP A 224 -2.83 -14.23 13.59
C ASP A 224 -3.73 -13.52 12.58
N VAL A 225 -3.41 -13.64 11.29
CA VAL A 225 -4.14 -12.99 10.20
C VAL A 225 -5.62 -13.34 10.23
N ASP A 226 -5.98 -14.59 10.53
CA ASP A 226 -7.38 -15.04 10.55
C ASP A 226 -8.23 -14.37 11.64
N GLU A 227 -7.62 -13.84 12.70
CA GLU A 227 -8.34 -13.10 13.75
C GLU A 227 -8.78 -11.71 13.30
N GLY A 228 -7.98 -11.06 12.43
CA GLY A 228 -8.19 -9.68 11.99
C GLY A 228 -8.67 -9.54 10.55
N TRP A 229 -8.44 -10.57 9.74
CA TRP A 229 -8.66 -10.59 8.29
C TRP A 229 -9.26 -11.94 7.88
N PRO A 230 -10.42 -12.32 8.44
CA PRO A 230 -11.00 -13.63 8.18
C PRO A 230 -11.29 -13.82 6.69
N GLY A 231 -10.88 -14.98 6.18
CA GLY A 231 -10.96 -15.33 4.77
C GLY A 231 -9.81 -14.77 3.93
N LEU A 232 -8.74 -14.23 4.53
CA LEU A 232 -7.52 -13.88 3.77
C LEU A 232 -6.61 -15.08 3.54
N THR A 233 -6.54 -16.02 4.49
CA THR A 233 -5.83 -17.29 4.30
C THR A 233 -6.79 -18.32 3.67
N HIS A 234 -6.39 -18.96 2.57
CA HIS A 234 -7.25 -19.86 1.79
C HIS A 234 -6.56 -21.22 1.62
N ASN A 235 -7.07 -22.31 2.23
CA ASN A 235 -6.53 -23.67 2.06
C ASN A 235 -6.51 -24.17 0.62
#